data_AF-A0A0F9ASQ1-F1
#
_entry.id   AF-A0A0F9ASQ1-F1
#
_cell.length_a   1.000
_cell.length_b   1.000
_cell.length_c   1.000
_cell.angle_alpha   90.00
_cell.angle_beta   90.00
_cell.angle_gamma   90.00
#
_symmetry.space_group_name_H-M   'P 1'
#
loop_
_entity.id
_entity.type
_entity.pdbx_description
1 polymer ?
#
loop_
_entity_poly.entity_id
_entity_poly.type
_entity_poly.pdbx_seq_one_letter_code
_entity_poly.pdbx_strand_id
1 'polypeptide(L)'
;MPCEKSHTKGPGPEDAIASEEAARYDAEQAQQEADHRRDVEQDREMMTEDPERPPSQPSLGLPYIRGVEHLRVLNYSYWNANGAGICIAAVEGAIADWAAYIGADDGMRTEDCVEWTKRHGCKLSRKQANRWFPELPIEAYRE
;
A
#
# COMPACT_ATOMS: atom_id res chain seq x y z
N MET A 1 38.26 5.83 -84.86
CA MET A 1 36.96 5.12 -84.88
C MET A 1 37.28 3.68 -84.46
N PRO A 2 36.72 3.18 -83.34
CA PRO A 2 35.28 3.03 -83.18
C PRO A 2 34.70 3.60 -81.87
N CYS A 3 33.39 3.80 -81.95
CA CYS A 3 32.46 4.17 -80.91
C CYS A 3 32.10 2.91 -80.11
N GLU A 4 32.19 2.93 -78.78
CA GLU A 4 31.57 1.92 -77.93
C GLU A 4 30.40 2.51 -77.16
N LYS A 5 29.28 1.80 -77.29
CA LYS A 5 27.92 2.23 -76.98
C LYS A 5 27.73 2.36 -75.48
N SER A 6 27.33 3.55 -75.02
CA SER A 6 26.80 3.77 -73.67
C SER A 6 25.49 3.01 -73.52
N HIS A 7 25.52 1.83 -72.91
CA HIS A 7 24.31 1.19 -72.38
C HIS A 7 24.04 1.78 -71.01
N THR A 8 23.03 2.65 -70.92
CA THR A 8 22.41 3.04 -69.65
C THR A 8 21.68 1.82 -69.10
N LYS A 9 22.32 1.10 -68.18
CA LYS A 9 21.67 0.03 -67.42
C LYS A 9 20.78 0.71 -66.37
N GLY A 10 19.48 0.72 -66.61
CA GLY A 10 18.49 1.10 -65.59
C GLY A 10 18.58 0.16 -64.38
N PRO A 11 18.08 0.56 -63.21
CA PRO A 11 18.25 -0.18 -61.97
C PRO A 11 17.71 -1.60 -62.13
N GLY A 12 18.54 -2.56 -61.75
CA GLY A 12 18.24 -3.98 -61.89
C GLY A 12 17.12 -4.41 -60.93
N PRO A 13 16.48 -5.56 -61.20
CA PRO A 13 15.42 -6.11 -60.34
C PRO A 13 15.91 -6.40 -58.90
N GLU A 14 17.22 -6.48 -58.70
CA GLU A 14 17.90 -6.67 -57.42
C GLU A 14 17.76 -5.46 -56.46
N ASP A 15 17.74 -4.22 -56.98
CA ASP A 15 17.58 -3.01 -56.15
C ASP A 15 16.12 -2.79 -55.72
N ALA A 16 15.16 -3.24 -56.53
CA ALA A 16 13.74 -3.14 -56.21
C ALA A 16 13.32 -4.11 -55.09
N ILE A 17 13.88 -5.32 -55.09
CA ILE A 17 13.61 -6.34 -54.05
C ILE A 17 14.22 -5.90 -52.71
N ALA A 18 15.43 -5.33 -52.71
CA ALA A 18 16.06 -4.77 -51.51
C ALA A 18 15.26 -3.58 -50.92
N SER A 19 14.65 -2.76 -51.77
CA SER A 19 13.78 -1.65 -51.34
C SER A 19 12.45 -2.14 -50.74
N GLU A 20 11.86 -3.21 -51.27
CA GLU A 20 10.64 -3.79 -50.70
C GLU A 20 10.90 -4.50 -49.37
N GLU A 21 12.05 -5.15 -49.21
CA GLU A 21 12.44 -5.84 -47.98
C GLU A 21 12.77 -4.85 -46.86
N ALA A 22 13.46 -3.75 -47.16
CA ALA A 22 13.69 -2.65 -46.22
C ALA A 22 12.37 -1.99 -45.76
N ALA A 23 11.43 -1.77 -46.69
CA ALA A 23 10.11 -1.21 -46.35
C ALA A 23 9.27 -2.16 -45.46
N ARG A 24 9.42 -3.48 -45.61
CA ARG A 24 8.79 -4.46 -44.71
C ARG A 24 9.42 -4.45 -43.33
N TYR A 25 10.74 -4.34 -43.23
CA TYR A 25 11.46 -4.24 -41.97
C TYR A 25 11.06 -2.97 -41.19
N ASP A 26 10.97 -1.82 -41.87
CA ASP A 26 10.54 -0.55 -41.28
C ASP A 26 9.07 -0.62 -40.81
N ALA A 27 8.19 -1.27 -41.58
CA ALA A 27 6.81 -1.48 -41.19
C ALA A 27 6.68 -2.40 -39.97
N GLU A 28 7.49 -3.46 -39.90
CA GLU A 28 7.53 -4.38 -38.76
C GLU A 28 8.04 -3.68 -37.49
N GLN A 29 9.08 -2.85 -37.60
CA GLN A 29 9.57 -2.04 -36.48
C GLN A 29 8.51 -1.03 -36.01
N ALA A 30 7.85 -0.33 -36.93
CA ALA A 30 6.79 0.61 -36.59
C ALA A 30 5.62 -0.08 -35.87
N GLN A 31 5.29 -1.31 -36.26
CA GLN A 31 4.27 -2.11 -35.59
C GLN A 31 4.70 -2.53 -34.17
N GLN A 32 5.94 -3.03 -34.01
CA GLN A 32 6.48 -3.40 -32.70
C GLN A 32 6.53 -2.22 -31.73
N GLU A 33 6.92 -1.03 -32.20
CA GLU A 33 6.88 0.18 -31.38
C GLU A 33 5.45 0.57 -30.97
N ALA A 34 4.47 0.40 -31.87
CA ALA A 34 3.07 0.71 -31.58
C ALA A 34 2.44 -0.27 -30.58
N ASP A 35 2.82 -1.55 -30.64
CA ASP A 35 2.46 -2.54 -29.62
C ASP A 35 3.12 -2.18 -28.27
N HIS A 36 4.42 -1.90 -28.26
CA HIS A 36 5.14 -1.53 -27.04
C HIS A 36 4.57 -0.26 -26.37
N ARG A 37 4.21 0.76 -27.16
CA ARG A 37 3.57 1.98 -26.61
C ARG A 37 2.20 1.69 -25.98
N ARG A 38 1.42 0.78 -26.56
CA ARG A 38 0.12 0.37 -26.01
C ARG A 38 0.27 -0.39 -24.71
N ASP A 39 1.25 -1.29 -24.61
CA ASP A 39 1.55 -2.01 -23.36
C ASP A 39 1.96 -1.03 -22.25
N VAL A 40 2.85 -0.07 -22.55
CA VAL A 40 3.27 0.96 -21.59
C VAL A 40 2.10 1.87 -21.17
N GLU A 41 1.19 2.19 -22.08
CA GLU A 41 0.00 2.99 -21.78
C GLU A 41 -1.00 2.20 -20.91
N GLN A 42 -1.21 0.92 -21.20
CA GLN A 42 -2.03 0.03 -20.38
C GLN A 42 -1.44 -0.13 -18.96
N ASP A 43 -0.13 -0.37 -18.84
CA ASP A 43 0.55 -0.46 -17.55
C ASP A 43 0.45 0.86 -16.76
N ARG A 44 0.46 2.00 -17.46
CA ARG A 44 0.28 3.33 -16.85
C ARG A 44 -1.15 3.55 -16.36
N GLU A 45 -2.16 3.12 -17.11
CA GLU A 45 -3.56 3.17 -16.67
C GLU A 45 -3.78 2.27 -15.43
N MET A 46 -3.20 1.06 -15.42
CA MET A 46 -3.28 0.12 -14.29
C MET A 46 -2.57 0.62 -13.02
N MET A 47 -1.69 1.62 -13.11
CA MET A 47 -1.05 2.25 -11.94
C MET A 47 -1.74 3.52 -11.44
N THR A 48 -2.79 4.00 -12.13
CA THR A 48 -3.53 5.22 -11.75
C THR A 48 -4.82 4.99 -10.97
N GLU A 49 -5.23 3.74 -10.80
CA GLU A 49 -6.28 3.39 -9.85
C GLU A 49 -5.68 3.43 -8.44
N ASP A 50 -5.68 4.62 -7.83
CA ASP A 50 -5.54 4.80 -6.38
C ASP A 50 -6.54 3.82 -5.75
N PRO A 51 -6.07 2.74 -5.09
CA PRO A 51 -6.96 1.70 -4.61
C PRO A 51 -7.88 2.37 -3.63
N GLU A 52 -9.15 2.43 -4.02
CA GLU A 52 -10.28 2.93 -3.27
C GLU A 52 -9.97 2.96 -1.77
N ARG A 53 -9.81 4.17 -1.23
CA ARG A 53 -9.79 4.38 0.21
C ARG A 53 -10.95 3.55 0.76
N PRO A 54 -10.71 2.49 1.54
CA PRO A 54 -11.79 1.62 1.99
C PRO A 54 -12.84 2.50 2.66
N PRO A 55 -14.14 2.21 2.49
CA PRO A 55 -15.21 3.03 3.06
C PRO A 55 -14.82 3.31 4.50
N SER A 56 -14.70 4.60 4.84
CA SER A 56 -14.22 5.06 6.13
C SER A 56 -14.93 4.27 7.20
N GLN A 57 -14.22 3.31 7.79
CA GLN A 57 -14.82 2.39 8.76
C GLN A 57 -15.50 3.25 9.82
N PRO A 58 -16.72 2.88 10.27
CA PRO A 58 -17.33 3.57 11.38
C PRO A 58 -16.31 3.64 12.52
N SER A 59 -15.96 4.87 12.88
CA SER A 59 -14.99 5.21 13.92
C SER A 59 -15.67 6.09 14.96
N LEU A 60 -15.20 6.03 16.20
CA LEU A 60 -15.60 6.89 17.30
C LEU A 60 -15.25 8.37 17.05
N GLY A 61 -14.47 8.69 16.01
CA GLY A 61 -14.06 10.06 15.71
C GLY A 61 -13.09 10.64 16.73
N LEU A 62 -12.50 9.79 17.57
CA LEU A 62 -11.53 10.15 18.59
C LEU A 62 -10.11 10.12 18.00
N PRO A 63 -9.20 11.00 18.45
CA PRO A 63 -7.83 11.00 17.97
C PRO A 63 -7.07 9.76 18.46
N TYR A 64 -6.23 9.18 17.60
CA TYR A 64 -5.29 8.14 18.02
C TYR A 64 -4.03 8.75 18.63
N ILE A 65 -3.37 7.98 19.50
CA ILE A 65 -2.10 8.38 20.10
C ILE A 65 -0.97 8.31 19.07
N ARG A 66 -0.13 9.35 19.05
CA ARG A 66 1.00 9.45 18.12
C ARG A 66 2.06 8.38 18.37
N GLY A 67 2.60 7.81 17.30
CA GLY A 67 3.60 6.73 17.32
C GLY A 67 2.99 5.32 17.31
N VAL A 68 1.71 5.19 17.69
CA VAL A 68 0.97 3.92 17.73
C VAL A 68 -0.36 4.01 16.97
N GLU A 69 -0.49 4.96 16.03
CA GLU A 69 -1.73 5.20 15.27
C GLU A 69 -2.14 3.97 14.45
N HIS A 70 -1.17 3.26 13.90
CA HIS A 70 -1.37 2.01 13.15
C HIS A 70 -2.00 0.90 14.02
N LEU A 71 -1.94 1.03 15.35
CA LEU A 71 -2.60 0.14 16.30
C LEU A 71 -4.02 0.59 16.67
N ARG A 72 -4.49 1.76 16.20
CA ARG A 72 -5.79 2.36 16.55
C ARG A 72 -5.99 2.53 18.05
N VAL A 73 -4.92 2.91 18.74
CA VAL A 73 -4.92 3.14 20.20
C VAL A 73 -5.47 4.53 20.48
N LEU A 74 -6.56 4.58 21.25
CA LEU A 74 -7.24 5.80 21.66
C LEU A 74 -6.54 6.46 22.84
N ASN A 75 -6.10 5.64 23.80
CA ASN A 75 -5.35 6.06 24.97
C ASN A 75 -4.59 4.87 25.55
N TYR A 76 -3.47 5.09 26.23
CA TYR A 76 -2.78 4.04 26.98
C TYR A 76 -2.08 4.59 28.22
N SER A 77 -1.85 3.70 29.17
CA SER A 77 -0.96 3.91 30.32
C SER A 77 0.15 2.88 30.27
N TYR A 78 1.39 3.29 30.51
CA TYR A 78 2.54 2.40 30.52
C TYR A 78 3.42 2.66 31.75
N TRP A 79 3.97 1.61 32.33
CA TRP A 79 4.98 1.68 33.38
C TRP A 79 5.97 0.53 33.24
N ASN A 80 7.24 0.80 33.57
CA ASN A 80 8.25 -0.23 33.71
C ASN A 80 8.31 -0.67 35.19
N ALA A 81 8.12 -1.96 35.43
CA ALA A 81 8.22 -2.61 36.72
C ALA A 81 9.42 -3.56 36.73
N ASN A 82 10.61 -3.04 37.05
CA ASN A 82 11.86 -3.79 37.15
C ASN A 82 12.20 -4.62 35.89
N GLY A 83 12.05 -4.03 34.71
CA GLY A 83 12.28 -4.73 33.45
C GLY A 83 11.08 -5.53 32.95
N ALA A 84 9.91 -5.44 33.58
CA ALA A 84 8.65 -5.85 32.98
C ALA A 84 7.87 -4.60 32.58
N GLY A 85 7.56 -4.45 31.29
CA GLY A 85 6.69 -3.37 30.82
C GLY A 85 5.26 -3.78 31.09
N ILE A 86 4.48 -2.93 31.73
CA ILE A 86 3.05 -3.16 31.94
C ILE A 86 2.30 -2.05 31.22
N CYS A 87 1.33 -2.43 30.40
CA CYS A 87 0.53 -1.51 29.64
C CYS A 87 -0.96 -1.80 29.83
N ILE A 88 -1.74 -0.72 29.90
CA ILE A 88 -3.19 -0.75 29.72
C ILE A 88 -3.51 0.14 28.52
N ALA A 89 -4.11 -0.43 27.48
CA ALA A 89 -4.41 0.28 26.24
C ALA A 89 -5.90 0.20 25.91
N ALA A 90 -6.50 1.34 25.57
CA ALA A 90 -7.80 1.45 24.94
C ALA A 90 -7.63 1.44 23.42
N VAL A 91 -8.28 0.51 22.75
CA VAL A 91 -8.15 0.26 21.32
C VAL A 91 -9.52 0.37 20.66
N GLU A 92 -9.58 1.10 19.56
CA GLU A 92 -10.78 1.18 18.74
C GLU A 92 -10.98 -0.11 17.92
N GLY A 93 -12.21 -0.61 17.91
CA GLY A 93 -12.61 -1.76 17.12
C GLY A 93 -13.10 -1.38 15.72
N ALA A 94 -13.74 -2.33 15.05
CA ALA A 94 -14.09 -2.23 13.64
C ALA A 94 -15.44 -1.51 13.39
N ILE A 95 -16.27 -1.34 14.42
CA ILE A 95 -17.66 -0.87 14.28
C ILE A 95 -17.98 0.35 15.15
N ALA A 96 -17.08 1.34 15.19
CA ALA A 96 -17.15 2.49 16.10
C ALA A 96 -17.32 2.07 17.58
N ASP A 97 -16.73 0.94 17.94
CA ASP A 97 -16.68 0.41 19.30
C ASP A 97 -15.25 0.50 19.84
N TRP A 98 -15.06 0.28 21.13
CA TRP A 98 -13.72 0.19 21.72
C TRP A 98 -13.65 -0.86 22.82
N ALA A 99 -12.43 -1.34 23.07
CA ALA A 99 -12.13 -2.27 24.15
C ALA A 99 -10.83 -1.84 24.85
N ALA A 100 -10.70 -2.21 26.13
CA ALA A 100 -9.48 -1.98 26.88
C ALA A 100 -8.79 -3.31 27.19
N TYR A 101 -7.46 -3.33 27.09
CA TYR A 101 -6.62 -4.50 27.33
C TYR A 101 -5.54 -4.16 28.34
N ILE A 102 -5.18 -5.12 29.19
CA ILE A 102 -4.02 -5.06 30.08
C ILE A 102 -3.04 -6.17 29.71
N GLY A 103 -1.76 -5.84 29.60
CA GLY A 103 -0.72 -6.76 29.22
C GLY A 103 0.62 -6.42 29.86
N ALA A 104 1.56 -7.35 29.76
CA ALA A 104 2.93 -7.12 30.16
C ALA A 104 3.90 -7.78 29.18
N ASP A 105 5.01 -7.11 28.92
CA ASP A 105 6.13 -7.57 28.08
C ASP A 105 7.47 -7.46 28.83
N ASP A 106 8.57 -7.68 28.11
CA ASP A 106 9.94 -7.56 28.63
C ASP A 106 10.41 -6.11 28.88
N GLY A 107 9.52 -5.12 28.76
CA GLY A 107 9.73 -3.75 29.21
C GLY A 107 10.79 -2.96 28.46
N MET A 108 11.21 -3.45 27.29
CA MET A 108 12.28 -2.86 26.49
C MET A 108 11.83 -1.55 25.83
N ARG A 109 10.58 -1.47 25.34
CA ARG A 109 10.02 -0.27 24.69
C ARG A 109 8.53 -0.13 24.92
N THR A 110 8.05 1.10 25.05
CA THR A 110 6.63 1.39 25.31
C THR A 110 5.73 1.00 24.15
N GLU A 111 6.13 1.30 22.91
CA GLU A 111 5.33 1.00 21.72
C GLU A 111 5.16 -0.50 21.51
N ASP A 112 6.24 -1.26 21.74
CA ASP A 112 6.25 -2.73 21.65
C ASP A 112 5.32 -3.33 22.73
N CYS A 113 5.33 -2.77 23.95
CA CYS A 113 4.44 -3.20 25.03
C CYS A 113 2.96 -2.94 24.71
N VAL A 114 2.65 -1.80 24.07
CA VAL A 114 1.29 -1.47 23.60
C VAL A 114 0.86 -2.44 22.50
N GLU A 115 1.74 -2.72 21.54
CA GLU A 115 1.49 -3.68 20.46
C GLU A 115 1.24 -5.10 21.02
N TRP A 116 2.10 -5.54 21.93
CA TRP A 116 1.94 -6.80 22.63
C TRP A 116 0.59 -6.86 23.36
N THR A 117 0.27 -5.80 24.12
CA THR A 117 -0.97 -5.72 24.93
C THR A 117 -2.22 -5.78 24.08
N LYS A 118 -2.21 -5.15 22.90
CA LYS A 118 -3.32 -5.27 21.94
C LYS A 118 -3.51 -6.70 21.43
N ARG A 119 -2.41 -7.44 21.18
CA ARG A 119 -2.46 -8.78 20.57
C ARG A 119 -2.72 -9.90 21.59
N HIS A 120 -2.17 -9.76 22.78
CA HIS A 120 -2.06 -10.84 23.76
C HIS A 120 -2.54 -10.44 25.16
N GLY A 121 -2.90 -9.18 25.37
CA GLY A 121 -3.40 -8.68 26.64
C GLY A 121 -4.78 -9.23 27.00
N CYS A 122 -5.07 -9.20 28.29
CA CYS A 122 -6.36 -9.56 28.82
C CYS A 122 -7.35 -8.40 28.64
N LYS A 123 -8.49 -8.67 28.03
CA LYS A 123 -9.57 -7.70 27.91
C LYS A 123 -10.13 -7.36 29.29
N LEU A 124 -10.29 -6.07 29.57
CA LEU A 124 -10.87 -5.59 30.81
C LEU A 124 -12.41 -5.70 30.77
N SER A 125 -13.04 -5.82 31.93
CA SER A 125 -14.50 -5.65 32.01
C SER A 125 -14.89 -4.19 31.74
N ARG A 126 -16.12 -3.95 31.29
CA ARG A 126 -16.65 -2.58 31.10
C ARG A 126 -16.44 -1.68 32.32
N LYS A 127 -16.66 -2.21 33.53
CA LYS A 127 -16.46 -1.45 34.78
C LYS A 127 -14.99 -1.06 35.01
N GLN A 128 -14.06 -1.97 34.72
CA GLN A 128 -12.62 -1.70 34.83
C GLN A 128 -12.17 -0.71 33.75
N ALA A 129 -12.64 -0.88 32.52
CA ALA A 129 -12.34 0.02 31.41
C ALA A 129 -12.83 1.45 31.69
N ASN A 130 -14.07 1.62 32.15
CA ASN A 130 -14.61 2.94 32.52
C ASN A 130 -13.85 3.60 33.68
N ARG A 131 -13.35 2.79 34.62
CA ARG A 131 -12.53 3.30 35.73
C ARG A 131 -11.20 3.83 35.23
N TRP A 132 -10.62 3.18 34.23
CA TRP A 132 -9.29 3.52 33.72
C TRP A 132 -9.33 4.63 32.66
N PHE A 133 -10.34 4.63 31.81
CA PHE A 133 -10.55 5.58 30.72
C PHE A 133 -11.94 6.23 30.85
N PRO A 134 -12.18 7.05 31.88
CA PRO A 134 -13.48 7.68 32.12
C PRO A 134 -13.90 8.68 31.03
N GLU A 135 -12.95 9.16 30.21
CA GLU A 135 -13.19 10.07 29.10
C GLU A 135 -13.74 9.38 27.83
N LEU A 136 -13.65 8.05 27.75
CA LEU A 136 -14.13 7.29 26.60
C LEU A 136 -15.61 6.92 26.74
N PRO A 137 -16.38 6.91 25.64
CA PRO A 137 -17.83 6.67 25.67
C PRO A 137 -18.13 5.22 26.06
N ILE A 138 -18.60 5.01 27.29
CA ILE A 138 -18.80 3.66 27.84
C ILE A 138 -19.91 2.88 27.13
N GLU A 139 -20.84 3.58 26.49
CA GLU A 139 -21.92 3.00 25.69
C GLU A 139 -21.38 2.25 24.47
N ALA A 140 -20.24 2.70 23.93
CA ALA A 140 -19.55 2.08 22.80
C ALA A 140 -18.55 0.99 23.23
N TYR A 141 -18.51 0.62 24.52
CA TYR A 141 -17.62 -0.41 25.00
C TYR A 141 -18.06 -1.80 24.54
N ARG A 142 -17.18 -2.47 23.80
CA ARG A 142 -17.34 -3.84 23.33
C ARG A 142 -17.12 -4.82 24.47
N GLU A 143 -18.13 -5.62 24.81
CA GLU A 143 -18.02 -6.80 25.69
C GLU A 143 -17.33 -7.98 25.00
#